data_AF-A0A2N1U7U4-F1
#
_entry.id   AF-A0A2N1U7U4-F1
#
_cell.length_a   1.000
_cell.length_b   1.000
_cell.length_c   1.000
_cell.angle_alpha   90.00
_cell.angle_beta   90.00
_cell.angle_gamma   90.00
#
_symmetry.space_group_name_H-M   'P 1'
#
loop_
_entity.id
_entity.type
_entity.pdbx_description
1 polymer ?
#
loop_
_entity_poly.entity_id
_entity_poly.type
_entity_poly.pdbx_seq_one_letter_code
_entity_poly.pdbx_strand_id
1 'polypeptide(L)'
;MKSAVHTFLRPVLLVLFLLPLMAAAIDIAVTGDWTDLFITANDLTAGPGSNLTGQYESNIDQATIDIVNTAGNSDSWRVDVKRTDTTWGSTAVLAVRRYDSGYGEGSISGGLAYQTVGTTDMSFFSGTGDRTGIRIQLKISNVSLSLSPGNYSSTISYTVVDL
;
A
#
# COMPACT_ATOMS: atom_id res chain seq x y z
N MET A 1 49.24 -37.89 -13.15
CA MET A 1 48.81 -36.57 -12.63
C MET A 1 47.33 -36.23 -12.96
N LYS A 2 46.40 -37.20 -12.98
CA LYS A 2 44.96 -36.95 -13.25
C LYS A 2 44.03 -37.18 -12.04
N SER A 3 44.57 -37.64 -10.91
CA SER A 3 43.75 -38.09 -9.76
C SER A 3 43.58 -37.05 -8.64
N ALA A 4 44.34 -35.95 -8.64
CA ALA A 4 44.26 -34.94 -7.58
C ALA A 4 43.12 -33.92 -7.81
N VAL A 5 42.69 -33.72 -9.05
CA VAL A 5 41.69 -32.70 -9.41
C VAL A 5 40.28 -33.09 -8.93
N HIS A 6 39.93 -34.37 -8.97
CA HIS A 6 38.61 -34.84 -8.53
C HIS A 6 38.42 -34.87 -7.00
N THR A 7 39.50 -35.01 -6.24
CA THR A 7 39.44 -35.06 -4.77
C THR A 7 39.29 -33.67 -4.15
N PHE A 8 39.82 -32.62 -4.79
CA PHE A 8 39.66 -31.23 -4.36
C PHE A 8 38.37 -30.56 -4.86
N LEU A 9 37.75 -31.06 -5.95
CA LEU A 9 36.51 -30.47 -6.48
C LEU A 9 35.27 -30.73 -5.60
N ARG A 10 35.24 -31.86 -4.87
CA ARG A 10 34.09 -32.31 -4.06
C ARG A 10 33.84 -31.50 -2.78
N PRO A 11 34.84 -31.09 -1.97
CA PRO A 11 34.58 -30.26 -0.79
C PRO A 11 34.27 -28.80 -1.17
N VAL A 12 34.78 -28.28 -2.30
CA VAL A 12 34.51 -26.91 -2.77
C VAL A 12 33.06 -26.74 -3.20
N LEU A 13 32.47 -27.74 -3.85
CA LEU A 13 31.06 -27.71 -4.27
C LEU A 13 30.08 -27.75 -3.07
N LEU A 14 30.46 -28.43 -1.98
CA LEU A 14 29.64 -28.53 -0.77
C LEU A 14 29.68 -27.22 0.06
N VAL A 15 30.83 -26.53 0.08
CA VAL A 15 30.97 -25.21 0.73
C VAL A 15 30.20 -24.13 -0.01
N LEU A 16 30.10 -24.22 -1.34
CA LEU A 16 29.30 -23.28 -2.16
C LEU A 16 27.78 -23.41 -1.88
N PHE A 17 27.30 -24.60 -1.49
CA PHE A 17 25.89 -24.85 -1.12
C PHE A 17 25.53 -24.43 0.31
N LEU A 18 26.52 -24.12 1.14
CA LEU A 18 26.37 -23.70 2.54
C LEU A 18 26.56 -22.19 2.74
N LEU A 19 26.83 -21.44 1.67
CA LEU A 19 26.77 -19.98 1.73
C LEU A 19 25.30 -19.59 1.90
N PRO A 20 24.91 -18.93 3.00
CA PRO A 20 23.58 -18.35 3.09
C PRO A 20 23.46 -17.33 1.96
N LEU A 21 22.63 -17.64 0.97
CA LEU A 21 22.09 -16.60 0.09
C LEU A 21 21.40 -15.62 1.03
N MET A 22 22.00 -14.45 1.23
CA MET A 22 21.37 -13.35 1.94
C MET A 22 20.16 -12.96 1.10
N ALA A 23 18.99 -13.52 1.40
CA ALA A 23 17.74 -13.00 0.88
C ALA A 23 17.51 -11.68 1.63
N ALA A 24 17.77 -10.56 0.98
CA ALA A 24 17.26 -9.28 1.44
C ALA A 24 15.74 -9.35 1.31
N ALA A 25 15.02 -9.17 2.40
CA ALA A 25 13.57 -9.05 2.36
C ALA A 25 13.25 -7.56 2.35
N ILE A 26 12.56 -7.12 1.31
CA ILE A 26 12.01 -5.77 1.26
C ILE A 26 10.92 -5.68 2.32
N ASP A 27 11.06 -4.72 3.22
CA ASP A 27 10.10 -4.49 4.29
C ASP A 27 9.19 -3.30 3.95
N ILE A 28 7.93 -3.42 4.36
CA ILE A 28 6.96 -2.33 4.28
C ILE A 28 6.47 -1.96 5.69
N ALA A 29 6.54 -0.69 6.03
CA ALA A 29 5.90 -0.13 7.21
C ALA A 29 4.80 0.85 6.79
N VAL A 30 3.63 0.74 7.41
CA VAL A 30 2.50 1.63 7.17
C VAL A 30 2.01 2.20 8.48
N THR A 31 1.85 3.51 8.54
CA THR A 31 1.30 4.22 9.70
C THR A 31 0.15 5.11 9.28
N GLY A 32 -0.81 5.32 10.19
CA GLY A 32 -1.99 6.16 9.97
C GLY A 32 -3.29 5.39 9.93
N ASP A 33 -4.37 6.10 10.21
CA ASP A 33 -5.75 5.64 10.28
C ASP A 33 -6.68 6.80 9.96
N TRP A 34 -7.87 6.55 9.42
CA TRP A 34 -8.86 7.61 9.16
C TRP A 34 -10.12 7.36 9.98
N THR A 35 -10.15 7.93 11.18
CA THR A 35 -11.17 7.67 12.20
C THR A 35 -12.05 8.89 12.51
N ASP A 36 -11.72 10.06 11.96
CA ASP A 36 -12.36 11.35 12.24
C ASP A 36 -13.37 11.79 11.16
N LEU A 37 -13.80 10.89 10.27
CA LEU A 37 -14.86 11.17 9.30
C LEU A 37 -16.25 11.00 9.95
N PHE A 38 -16.92 12.12 10.20
CA PHE A 38 -18.31 12.15 10.67
C PHE A 38 -19.22 12.78 9.60
N ILE A 39 -20.24 12.04 9.18
CA ILE A 39 -21.22 12.50 8.18
C ILE A 39 -22.51 12.85 8.93
N THR A 40 -22.89 14.12 8.86
CA THR A 40 -23.94 14.75 9.67
C THR A 40 -24.92 15.54 8.80
N ALA A 41 -25.89 16.20 9.43
CA ALA A 41 -26.80 17.11 8.73
C ALA A 41 -26.08 18.28 8.04
N ASN A 42 -24.85 18.64 8.46
CA ASN A 42 -24.06 19.68 7.82
C ASN A 42 -23.54 19.26 6.43
N ASP A 43 -23.56 17.96 6.14
CA ASP A 43 -23.11 17.40 4.86
C ASP A 43 -24.25 17.33 3.82
N LEU A 44 -25.44 17.84 4.18
CA LEU A 44 -26.57 17.99 3.27
C LEU A 44 -26.33 19.17 2.32
N THR A 45 -26.60 18.95 1.03
CA THR A 45 -26.35 19.92 -0.04
C THR A 45 -27.24 21.17 0.02
N ALA A 46 -28.46 21.06 0.54
CA ALA A 46 -29.43 22.16 0.63
C ALA A 46 -30.33 22.10 1.89
N GLY A 47 -29.90 21.35 2.92
CA GLY A 47 -30.67 21.16 4.16
C GLY A 47 -31.61 19.93 4.15
N PRO A 48 -32.61 19.87 5.05
CA PRO A 48 -33.44 18.68 5.23
C PRO A 48 -34.09 18.19 3.93
N GLY A 49 -33.98 16.89 3.65
CA GLY A 49 -34.53 16.27 2.44
C GLY A 49 -33.66 16.41 1.18
N SER A 50 -32.56 17.17 1.23
CA SER A 50 -31.55 17.17 0.16
C SER A 50 -30.58 15.99 0.28
N ASN A 51 -29.80 15.69 -0.76
CA ASN A 51 -28.80 14.62 -0.70
C ASN A 51 -27.53 15.08 0.03
N LEU A 52 -26.66 14.13 0.38
CA LEU A 52 -25.32 14.41 0.90
C LEU A 52 -24.39 14.92 -0.22
N THR A 53 -23.34 15.65 0.15
CA THR A 53 -22.21 15.96 -0.76
C THR A 53 -21.62 14.68 -1.35
N GLY A 54 -21.60 13.61 -0.54
CA GLY A 54 -21.34 12.24 -0.98
C GLY A 54 -19.90 11.93 -1.35
N GLN A 55 -18.99 12.91 -1.20
CA GLN A 55 -17.56 12.77 -1.42
C GLN A 55 -16.78 13.43 -0.28
N TYR A 56 -15.83 12.68 0.28
CA TYR A 56 -15.02 13.10 1.41
C TYR A 56 -13.57 12.69 1.14
N GLU A 57 -12.63 13.59 1.37
CA GLU A 57 -11.20 13.33 1.24
C GLU A 57 -10.54 13.51 2.61
N SER A 58 -9.60 12.64 2.90
CA SER A 58 -8.79 12.72 4.12
C SER A 58 -7.70 13.79 3.98
N ASN A 59 -6.91 13.99 5.05
CA ASN A 59 -5.67 14.76 4.93
C ASN A 59 -4.70 14.10 3.94
N ILE A 60 -3.80 14.89 3.36
CA ILE A 60 -2.85 14.42 2.33
C ILE A 60 -1.84 13.39 2.86
N ASP A 61 -1.64 13.34 4.17
CA ASP A 61 -0.75 12.49 4.95
C ASP A 61 -1.51 11.55 5.88
N GLN A 62 -2.77 11.21 5.55
CA GLN A 62 -3.61 10.34 6.38
C GLN A 62 -2.95 9.00 6.70
N ALA A 63 -2.19 8.46 5.76
CA ALA A 63 -1.28 7.36 6.00
C ALA A 63 0.09 7.65 5.37
N THR A 64 1.12 7.01 5.91
CA THR A 64 2.49 7.07 5.41
C THR A 64 3.01 5.65 5.20
N ILE A 65 3.67 5.43 4.06
CA ILE A 65 4.31 4.16 3.72
C ILE A 65 5.82 4.36 3.65
N ASP A 66 6.55 3.44 4.28
CA ASP A 66 8.00 3.28 4.13
C ASP A 66 8.30 1.92 3.50
N ILE A 67 9.18 1.91 2.51
CA ILE A 67 9.78 0.72 1.90
C ILE A 67 11.27 0.76 2.23
N VAL A 68 11.77 -0.26 2.92
CA VAL A 68 13.14 -0.31 3.44
C VAL A 68 13.77 -1.68 3.22
N ASN A 69 15.09 -1.77 3.46
CA ASN A 69 15.87 -3.01 3.34
C ASN A 69 15.92 -3.58 1.92
N THR A 70 15.80 -2.71 0.90
CA THR A 70 16.08 -3.09 -0.48
C THR A 70 17.55 -3.44 -0.67
N ALA A 71 17.86 -4.33 -1.63
CA ALA A 71 19.22 -4.75 -1.94
C ALA A 71 20.07 -3.63 -2.60
N GLY A 72 19.45 -2.50 -2.95
CA GLY A 72 20.09 -1.29 -3.47
C GLY A 72 19.13 -0.43 -4.30
N ASN A 73 19.63 0.68 -4.85
CA ASN A 73 18.80 1.70 -5.52
C ASN A 73 18.06 1.22 -6.77
N SER A 74 18.52 0.11 -7.37
CA SER A 74 17.93 -0.52 -8.56
C SER A 74 17.05 -1.72 -8.24
N ASP A 75 16.96 -2.12 -6.97
CA ASP A 75 16.14 -3.25 -6.53
C ASP A 75 14.67 -2.88 -6.66
N SER A 76 13.92 -3.64 -7.46
CA SER A 76 12.59 -3.26 -7.93
C SER A 76 11.49 -3.87 -7.10
N TRP A 77 10.46 -3.08 -6.81
CA TRP A 77 9.33 -3.54 -6.03
C TRP A 77 8.02 -2.94 -6.52
N ARG A 78 6.92 -3.59 -6.12
CA ARG A 78 5.54 -3.12 -6.32
C ARG A 78 4.80 -3.12 -5.00
N VAL A 79 3.97 -2.11 -4.79
CA VAL A 79 3.00 -2.10 -3.69
C VAL A 79 1.63 -2.44 -4.25
N ASP A 80 1.05 -3.50 -3.72
CA ASP A 80 -0.34 -3.88 -3.93
C ASP A 80 -1.19 -3.38 -2.76
N VAL A 81 -2.47 -3.10 -3.01
CA VAL A 81 -3.43 -2.61 -2.02
C VAL A 81 -4.72 -3.41 -2.09
N LYS A 82 -5.33 -3.67 -0.93
CA LYS A 82 -6.71 -4.14 -0.80
C LYS A 82 -7.35 -3.60 0.46
N ARG A 83 -8.65 -3.80 0.60
CA ARG A 83 -9.36 -3.57 1.86
C ARG A 83 -9.99 -4.85 2.39
N THR A 84 -10.14 -4.92 3.70
CA THR A 84 -10.85 -5.99 4.41
C THR A 84 -11.94 -5.35 5.27
N ASP A 85 -13.19 -5.59 4.87
CA ASP A 85 -14.35 -4.91 5.44
C ASP A 85 -14.75 -5.56 6.78
N THR A 86 -14.92 -4.74 7.83
CA THR A 86 -15.57 -5.18 9.08
C THR A 86 -17.06 -4.87 9.01
N THR A 87 -17.41 -3.64 8.62
CA THR A 87 -18.79 -3.23 8.30
C THR A 87 -18.69 -2.17 7.22
N TRP A 88 -19.16 -2.46 6.00
CA TRP A 88 -18.98 -1.55 4.88
C TRP A 88 -20.28 -1.31 4.11
N GLY A 89 -20.51 -0.07 3.72
CA GLY A 89 -21.68 0.31 2.93
C GLY A 89 -21.56 -0.18 1.50
N SER A 90 -22.57 -0.90 1.00
CA SER A 90 -22.54 -1.46 -0.36
C SER A 90 -22.44 -0.41 -1.47
N THR A 91 -22.83 0.84 -1.20
CA THR A 91 -22.74 1.96 -2.14
C THR A 91 -21.46 2.78 -1.97
N ALA A 92 -20.81 2.73 -0.81
CA ALA A 92 -19.65 3.54 -0.51
C ALA A 92 -18.40 3.02 -1.24
N VAL A 93 -17.71 3.91 -1.94
CA VAL A 93 -16.50 3.60 -2.71
C VAL A 93 -15.29 4.22 -2.02
N LEU A 94 -14.41 3.37 -1.48
CA LEU A 94 -13.11 3.75 -0.96
C LEU A 94 -12.10 3.82 -2.10
N ALA A 95 -11.34 4.90 -2.17
CA ALA A 95 -10.23 5.07 -3.09
C ALA A 95 -8.99 5.62 -2.36
N VAL A 96 -7.82 5.30 -2.88
CA VAL A 96 -6.53 5.73 -2.34
C VAL A 96 -5.69 6.36 -3.44
N ARG A 97 -4.89 7.35 -3.07
CA ARG A 97 -3.81 7.87 -3.92
C ARG A 97 -2.57 8.13 -3.10
N ARG A 98 -1.44 8.02 -3.76
CA ARG A 98 -0.17 8.54 -3.30
C ARG A 98 -0.16 10.04 -3.58
N TYR A 99 0.15 10.84 -2.57
CA TYR A 99 0.24 12.29 -2.71
C TYR A 99 1.60 12.71 -3.27
N ASP A 100 2.68 12.07 -2.82
CA ASP A 100 4.05 12.33 -3.28
C ASP A 100 4.92 11.08 -3.28
N SER A 101 6.20 11.18 -3.66
CA SER A 101 7.11 10.03 -3.73
C SER A 101 7.90 9.78 -2.45
N GLY A 102 7.60 10.47 -1.35
CA GLY A 102 8.45 10.49 -0.17
C GLY A 102 9.90 10.92 -0.49
N TYR A 103 10.84 10.42 0.30
CA TYR A 103 12.27 10.65 0.20
C TYR A 103 13.05 9.33 0.15
N GLY A 104 14.35 9.39 -0.13
CA GLY A 104 15.23 8.22 -0.20
C GLY A 104 15.92 8.08 -1.55
N GLU A 105 16.60 6.96 -1.71
CA GLU A 105 17.26 6.58 -2.94
C GLU A 105 16.27 5.91 -3.92
N GLY A 106 16.66 5.71 -5.17
CA GLY A 106 15.77 5.07 -6.16
C GLY A 106 14.60 5.95 -6.65
N SER A 107 13.50 5.34 -7.06
CA SER A 107 12.40 6.04 -7.76
C SER A 107 11.02 5.43 -7.47
N ILE A 108 9.95 6.20 -7.74
CA ILE A 108 8.56 5.72 -7.65
C ILE A 108 7.80 6.09 -8.92
N SER A 109 6.95 5.17 -9.41
CA SER A 109 6.03 5.35 -10.52
C SER A 109 4.61 4.91 -10.18
N GLY A 110 3.62 5.63 -10.70
CA GLY A 110 2.19 5.33 -10.48
C GLY A 110 1.63 5.83 -9.15
N GLY A 111 0.35 5.59 -8.90
CA GLY A 111 -0.31 5.92 -7.62
C GLY A 111 -0.81 7.35 -7.43
N LEU A 112 -0.50 8.32 -8.30
CA LEU A 112 -0.87 9.74 -8.08
C LEU A 112 -2.36 10.05 -8.29
N ALA A 113 -3.07 9.22 -9.05
CA ALA A 113 -4.51 9.31 -9.22
C ALA A 113 -5.22 8.44 -8.18
N TYR A 114 -6.43 8.84 -7.78
CA TYR A 114 -7.29 8.01 -6.93
C TYR A 114 -7.63 6.70 -7.62
N GLN A 115 -7.34 5.60 -6.95
CA GLN A 115 -7.65 4.24 -7.37
C GLN A 115 -8.63 3.63 -6.39
N THR A 116 -9.75 3.09 -6.89
CA THR A 116 -10.74 2.40 -6.06
C THR A 116 -10.13 1.16 -5.45
N VAL A 117 -10.27 1.00 -4.12
CA VAL A 117 -9.76 -0.15 -3.39
C VAL A 117 -10.89 -1.15 -3.15
N GLY A 118 -10.75 -2.32 -3.78
CA GLY A 118 -11.61 -3.48 -3.58
C GLY A 118 -11.07 -4.44 -2.53
N THR A 119 -11.73 -5.60 -2.41
CA THR A 119 -11.36 -6.68 -1.47
C THR A 119 -10.35 -7.67 -2.04
N THR A 120 -9.89 -7.45 -3.27
CA THR A 120 -8.84 -8.23 -3.94
C THR A 120 -7.60 -7.36 -4.09
N ASP A 121 -6.43 -7.97 -3.97
CA ASP A 121 -5.16 -7.29 -4.17
C ASP A 121 -5.06 -6.71 -5.59
N MET A 122 -4.69 -5.43 -5.67
CA MET A 122 -4.46 -4.74 -6.94
C MET A 122 -3.18 -3.90 -6.86
N SER A 123 -2.49 -3.79 -7.98
CA SER A 123 -1.31 -2.94 -8.07
C SER A 123 -1.67 -1.47 -7.83
N PHE A 124 -0.95 -0.83 -6.93
CA PHE A 124 -1.16 0.56 -6.57
C PHE A 124 -0.08 1.49 -7.15
N PHE A 125 1.19 1.21 -6.82
CA PHE A 125 2.37 1.87 -7.38
C PHE A 125 3.57 0.93 -7.35
N SER A 126 4.66 1.34 -7.98
CA SER A 126 5.92 0.58 -8.02
C SER A 126 7.10 1.52 -7.87
N GLY A 127 8.27 0.96 -7.59
CA GLY A 127 9.47 1.74 -7.42
C GLY A 127 10.73 0.91 -7.37
N THR A 128 11.82 1.58 -7.03
CA THR A 128 13.11 0.97 -6.77
C THR A 128 13.76 1.59 -5.55
N GLY A 129 14.61 0.82 -4.86
CA GLY A 129 15.37 1.29 -3.71
C GLY A 129 14.51 1.66 -2.48
N ASP A 130 15.16 2.10 -1.41
CA ASP A 130 14.50 2.50 -0.17
C ASP A 130 13.78 3.84 -0.33
N ARG A 131 12.51 3.88 0.06
CA ARG A 131 11.65 5.07 0.00
C ARG A 131 10.91 5.25 1.31
N THR A 132 11.00 6.42 1.93
CA THR A 132 10.35 6.71 3.21
C THR A 132 9.47 7.94 3.14
N GLY A 133 8.46 8.04 3.99
CA GLY A 133 7.58 9.19 4.05
C GLY A 133 6.64 9.30 2.85
N ILE A 134 6.30 8.18 2.19
CA ILE A 134 5.36 8.20 1.06
C ILE A 134 3.97 8.53 1.60
N ARG A 135 3.49 9.75 1.36
CA ARG A 135 2.20 10.21 1.89
C ARG A 135 1.03 9.68 1.06
N ILE A 136 0.02 9.17 1.74
CA ILE A 136 -1.18 8.57 1.17
C ILE A 136 -2.41 9.37 1.61
N GLN A 137 -3.28 9.65 0.64
CA GLN A 137 -4.58 10.27 0.86
C GLN A 137 -5.70 9.30 0.48
N LEU A 138 -6.74 9.29 1.29
CA LEU A 138 -7.93 8.47 1.12
C LEU A 138 -9.09 9.33 0.59
N LYS A 139 -10.04 8.67 -0.07
CA LYS A 139 -11.29 9.26 -0.51
C LYS A 139 -12.43 8.26 -0.34
N ILE A 140 -13.53 8.73 0.21
CA ILE A 140 -14.81 8.00 0.21
C ILE A 140 -15.77 8.74 -0.71
N SER A 141 -16.44 8.01 -1.59
CA SER A 141 -17.43 8.54 -2.52
C SER A 141 -18.69 7.68 -2.55
N ASN A 142 -19.75 8.18 -3.20
CA ASN A 142 -21.05 7.53 -3.31
C ASN A 142 -21.73 7.28 -1.94
N VAL A 143 -21.43 8.13 -0.96
CA VAL A 143 -22.24 8.19 0.25
C VAL A 143 -23.52 8.95 -0.07
N SER A 144 -24.66 8.39 0.27
CA SER A 144 -25.96 9.04 0.07
C SER A 144 -26.92 8.65 1.18
N LEU A 145 -28.10 9.27 1.19
CA LEU A 145 -29.17 8.92 2.14
C LEU A 145 -29.69 7.48 2.01
N SER A 146 -29.33 6.75 0.94
CA SER A 146 -29.66 5.32 0.83
C SER A 146 -28.79 4.45 1.75
N LEU A 147 -27.65 4.97 2.21
CA LEU A 147 -26.82 4.29 3.18
C LEU A 147 -27.41 4.51 4.58
N SER A 148 -27.78 3.43 5.26
CA SER A 148 -28.35 3.50 6.60
C SER A 148 -27.39 4.21 7.56
N PRO A 149 -27.89 5.04 8.50
CA PRO A 149 -27.06 5.61 9.56
C PRO A 149 -26.37 4.49 10.36
N GLY A 150 -25.07 4.64 10.63
CA GLY A 150 -24.29 3.66 11.39
C GLY A 150 -22.79 3.90 11.29
N ASN A 151 -22.03 3.04 11.96
CA ASN A 151 -20.58 3.04 11.90
C ASN A 151 -20.10 2.06 10.83
N TYR A 152 -19.26 2.55 9.92
CA TYR A 152 -18.66 1.76 8.85
C TYR A 152 -17.14 1.74 9.04
N SER A 153 -16.55 0.56 8.90
CA SER A 153 -15.11 0.35 9.08
C SER A 153 -14.57 -0.72 8.14
N SER A 154 -13.36 -0.47 7.64
CA SER A 154 -12.58 -1.36 6.80
C SER A 154 -11.10 -1.15 7.09
N THR A 155 -10.31 -2.20 6.95
CA THR A 155 -8.85 -2.14 7.07
C THR A 155 -8.22 -2.16 5.68
N ILE A 156 -7.45 -1.13 5.35
CA ILE A 156 -6.64 -1.12 4.12
C ILE A 156 -5.31 -1.83 4.40
N SER A 157 -4.98 -2.81 3.58
CA SER A 157 -3.72 -3.54 3.64
C SER A 157 -2.87 -3.22 2.43
N TYR A 158 -1.60 -2.93 2.67
CA TYR A 158 -0.60 -2.75 1.63
C TYR A 158 0.38 -3.92 1.69
N THR A 159 0.78 -4.43 0.54
CA THR A 159 1.73 -5.53 0.42
C THR A 159 2.83 -5.12 -0.54
N VAL A 160 4.08 -5.21 -0.09
CA VAL A 160 5.23 -5.04 -0.97
C VAL A 160 5.57 -6.38 -1.62
N VAL A 161 5.83 -6.33 -2.91
CA VAL A 161 6.21 -7.47 -3.76
C VAL A 161 7.55 -7.14 -4.39
N ASP A 162 8.55 -7.96 -4.09
CA ASP A 162 9.85 -7.96 -4.75
C ASP A 162 9.71 -8.48 -6.21
N LEU A 163 10.37 -7.82 -7.18
CA LEU A 163 10.17 -8.03 -8.63
C LEU A 163 11.39 -8.59 -9.35
#